data_AF-A0A372QKC6-F1
#
_entry.id   AF-A0A372QKC6-F1
#
_cell.length_a   1.000
_cell.length_b   1.000
_cell.length_c   1.000
_cell.angle_alpha   90.00
_cell.angle_beta   90.00
_cell.angle_gamma   90.00
#
_symmetry.space_group_name_H-M   'P 1'
#
loop_
_entity.id
_entity.type
_entity.pdbx_description
1 polymer ?
#
loop_
_entity_poly.entity_id
_entity_poly.type
_entity_poly.pdbx_seq_one_letter_code
_entity_poly.pdbx_strand_id
1 'polypeptide(L)'
;MRDHKLNDSSFQLLLQKCGGYLENFGNEFKDQIIYLLFDLIENMKQNLNYLSISVFSCENFIECSSIVLQNLGQVIPFKLEYLYISIHIKNMSDFEVFLKNSQDTLIYMKKKRVKYLAIRHFFVSTSDDEVDENCCYKELASMKDEVENLSYRKGKI
;
A
#
# COMPACT_ATOMS: atom_id res chain seq x y z
N MET A 1 -7.88 0.69 -22.90
CA MET A 1 -7.82 1.99 -23.62
C MET A 1 -6.92 2.89 -22.79
N ARG A 2 -5.67 3.07 -23.23
CA ARG A 2 -4.65 3.91 -22.58
C ARG A 2 -4.66 5.25 -23.32
N ASP A 3 -4.73 6.36 -22.59
CA ASP A 3 -4.10 7.66 -22.90
C ASP A 3 -4.62 8.76 -21.95
N HIS A 4 -4.21 8.67 -20.68
CA HIS A 4 -4.06 9.86 -19.84
C HIS A 4 -2.59 9.95 -19.45
N LYS A 5 -1.76 10.33 -20.42
CA LYS A 5 -0.35 10.65 -20.16
C LYS A 5 -0.33 12.00 -19.44
N LEU A 6 -0.30 11.97 -18.11
CA LEU A 6 0.05 13.14 -17.30
C LEU A 6 1.38 13.69 -17.84
N ASN A 7 1.42 14.98 -18.12
CA ASN A 7 2.58 15.62 -18.73
C ASN A 7 3.83 15.42 -17.84
N ASP A 8 4.85 14.76 -18.37
CA ASP A 8 6.07 14.35 -17.64
C ASP A 8 6.70 15.51 -16.86
N SER A 9 6.71 16.72 -17.42
CA SER A 9 7.43 17.87 -16.84
C SER A 9 6.79 18.45 -15.58
N SER A 10 5.46 18.60 -15.57
CA SER A 10 4.74 19.16 -14.41
C SER A 10 4.72 18.19 -13.24
N PHE A 11 4.62 16.90 -13.55
CA PHE A 11 4.65 15.84 -12.56
C PHE A 11 6.04 15.71 -11.95
N GLN A 12 7.11 15.65 -12.75
CA GLN A 12 8.48 15.58 -12.27
C GLN A 12 8.86 16.76 -11.36
N LEU A 13 8.32 17.95 -11.63
CA LEU A 13 8.50 19.13 -10.77
C LEU A 13 7.77 18.98 -9.43
N LEU A 14 6.58 18.37 -9.41
CA LEU A 14 5.89 17.99 -8.17
C LEU A 14 6.72 16.98 -7.37
N LEU A 15 7.30 15.95 -8.01
CA LEU A 15 8.15 14.95 -7.32
C LEU A 15 9.38 15.61 -6.68
N GLN A 16 10.02 16.55 -7.39
CA GLN A 16 11.13 17.33 -6.84
C GLN A 16 10.71 18.17 -5.63
N LYS A 17 9.53 18.81 -5.69
CA LYS A 17 9.01 19.61 -4.58
C LYS A 17 8.59 18.78 -3.37
N CYS A 18 8.11 17.55 -3.59
CA CYS A 18 7.64 16.66 -2.52
C CYS A 18 8.79 16.03 -1.70
N GLY A 19 10.06 16.14 -2.14
CA GLY A 19 11.20 15.71 -1.33
C GLY A 19 11.23 14.21 -0.97
N GLY A 20 10.62 13.37 -1.80
CA GLY A 20 10.52 11.93 -1.54
C GLY A 20 9.40 11.54 -0.57
N TYR A 21 8.45 12.44 -0.32
CA TYR A 21 7.26 12.20 0.47
C TYR A 21 6.03 12.07 -0.43
N LEU A 22 5.26 10.99 -0.27
CA LEU A 22 3.99 10.80 -0.95
C LEU A 22 2.89 10.45 0.06
N GLU A 23 1.84 11.26 0.11
CA GLU A 23 0.68 11.03 0.97
C GLU A 23 -0.63 11.36 0.25
N ASN A 24 -1.67 10.55 0.50
CA ASN A 24 -3.09 10.85 0.32
C ASN A 24 -3.46 11.57 -0.99
N PHE A 25 -2.93 11.12 -2.12
CA PHE A 25 -3.58 11.33 -3.42
C PHE A 25 -4.81 10.40 -3.48
N GLY A 26 -5.84 10.71 -2.68
CA GLY A 26 -6.95 9.79 -2.36
C GLY A 26 -8.32 10.44 -2.15
N ASN A 27 -8.38 11.69 -1.68
CA ASN A 27 -9.57 12.21 -0.98
C ASN A 27 -10.81 12.54 -1.83
N GLU A 28 -10.78 12.44 -3.16
CA GLU A 28 -11.95 12.74 -4.02
C GLU A 28 -12.16 11.72 -5.18
N PHE A 29 -11.68 10.48 -5.05
CA PHE A 29 -11.28 9.74 -6.23
C PHE A 29 -12.08 8.49 -6.62
N LYS A 30 -12.51 8.49 -7.89
CA LYS A 30 -12.95 7.36 -8.71
C LYS A 30 -11.80 6.36 -8.93
N ASP A 31 -12.12 5.11 -9.25
CA ASP A 31 -11.20 3.97 -9.45
C ASP A 31 -9.93 4.26 -10.29
N GLN A 32 -10.02 5.20 -11.24
CA GLN A 32 -8.94 5.54 -12.16
C GLN A 32 -7.70 6.15 -11.47
N ILE A 33 -7.84 6.80 -10.30
CA ILE A 33 -6.71 7.44 -9.62
C ILE A 33 -5.80 6.43 -8.92
N ILE A 34 -6.32 5.25 -8.52
CA ILE A 34 -5.48 4.21 -7.89
C ILE A 34 -4.38 3.74 -8.84
N TYR A 35 -4.68 3.63 -10.13
CA TYR A 35 -3.67 3.28 -11.13
C TYR A 35 -2.63 4.40 -11.32
N LEU A 36 -3.07 5.66 -11.30
CA LEU A 36 -2.15 6.81 -11.36
C LEU A 36 -1.23 6.86 -10.14
N LEU A 37 -1.71 6.46 -8.95
CA LEU A 37 -0.88 6.32 -7.75
C LEU A 37 0.25 5.32 -7.98
N PHE A 38 -0.01 4.16 -8.61
CA PHE A 38 1.04 3.18 -8.89
C PHE A 38 2.06 3.69 -9.89
N ASP A 39 1.61 4.34 -10.97
CA ASP A 39 2.51 4.98 -11.93
C ASP A 39 3.42 6.02 -11.24
N LEU A 40 2.85 6.80 -10.32
CA LEU A 40 3.57 7.80 -9.54
C LEU A 40 4.61 7.15 -8.59
N ILE A 41 4.24 6.09 -7.88
CA ILE A 41 5.16 5.35 -7.01
C ILE A 41 6.32 4.77 -7.83
N GLU A 42 6.03 4.14 -8.97
CA GLU A 42 7.05 3.55 -9.83
C GLU A 42 7.99 4.62 -10.40
N ASN A 43 7.45 5.77 -10.80
CA ASN A 43 8.24 6.91 -11.28
C ASN A 43 9.13 7.51 -10.17
N MET A 44 8.70 7.49 -8.92
CA MET A 44 9.49 8.00 -7.78
C MET A 44 10.34 6.96 -7.09
N LYS A 45 10.40 5.71 -7.59
CA LYS A 45 10.95 4.57 -6.84
C LYS A 45 12.36 4.78 -6.27
N GLN A 46 13.19 5.60 -6.91
CA GLN A 46 14.55 5.90 -6.45
C GLN A 46 14.63 6.98 -5.37
N ASN A 47 13.62 7.85 -5.27
CA ASN A 47 13.62 9.03 -4.39
C ASN A 47 12.51 8.98 -3.34
N LEU A 48 11.59 8.03 -3.42
CA LEU A 48 10.47 7.87 -2.50
C LEU A 48 10.95 7.24 -1.19
N ASN A 49 10.97 8.04 -0.13
CA ASN A 49 11.38 7.63 1.21
C ASN A 49 10.18 7.41 2.13
N TYR A 50 9.08 8.13 1.90
CA TYR A 50 7.88 8.10 2.74
C TYR A 50 6.64 7.85 1.87
N LEU A 51 5.89 6.81 2.21
CA LEU A 51 4.64 6.46 1.53
C LEU A 51 3.49 6.35 2.52
N SER A 52 2.41 7.11 2.31
CA SER A 52 1.18 7.07 3.08
C SER A 52 -0.02 6.87 2.15
N ILE A 53 -0.74 5.76 2.32
CA ILE A 53 -1.88 5.36 1.51
C ILE A 53 -3.08 5.15 2.43
N SER A 54 -4.21 5.82 2.11
CA SER A 54 -5.49 5.70 2.81
C SER A 54 -6.60 5.52 1.78
N VAL A 55 -7.44 4.49 1.92
CA VAL A 55 -8.50 4.12 0.93
C VAL A 55 -9.92 4.38 1.47
N PHE A 56 -10.06 5.10 2.58
CA PHE A 56 -11.35 5.38 3.24
C PHE A 56 -12.28 6.31 2.44
N SER A 57 -11.77 7.02 1.44
CA SER A 57 -12.49 8.05 0.69
C SER A 57 -12.96 7.58 -0.69
N CYS A 58 -12.77 6.31 -1.05
CA CYS A 58 -13.25 5.75 -2.31
C CYS A 58 -14.73 5.32 -2.23
N GLU A 59 -15.50 5.57 -3.29
CA GLU A 59 -16.91 5.14 -3.38
C GLU A 59 -17.08 3.62 -3.16
N ASN A 60 -16.15 2.82 -3.70
CA ASN A 60 -16.05 1.38 -3.43
C ASN A 60 -14.74 1.03 -2.72
N PHE A 61 -14.57 1.50 -1.47
CA PHE A 61 -13.35 1.33 -0.68
C PHE A 61 -12.91 -0.15 -0.52
N ILE A 62 -13.84 -1.11 -0.60
CA ILE A 62 -13.53 -2.55 -0.55
C ILE A 62 -12.76 -2.97 -1.81
N GLU A 63 -13.29 -2.67 -2.99
CA GLU A 63 -12.65 -3.00 -4.27
C GLU A 63 -11.33 -2.24 -4.43
N CYS A 64 -11.32 -0.96 -4.07
CA CYS A 64 -10.12 -0.14 -4.06
C CYS A 64 -9.03 -0.72 -3.15
N SER A 65 -9.39 -1.21 -1.97
CA SER A 65 -8.44 -1.86 -1.05
C SER A 65 -7.87 -3.14 -1.65
N SER A 66 -8.68 -3.94 -2.34
CA SER A 66 -8.22 -5.13 -3.06
C SER A 66 -7.23 -4.79 -4.17
N ILE A 67 -7.52 -3.77 -4.99
CA ILE A 67 -6.61 -3.29 -6.05
C ILE A 67 -5.29 -2.82 -5.44
N VAL A 68 -5.32 -2.06 -4.35
CA VAL A 68 -4.11 -1.60 -3.64
C VAL A 68 -3.28 -2.79 -3.17
N LEU A 69 -3.88 -3.77 -2.49
CA LEU A 69 -3.15 -4.94 -2.00
C LEU A 69 -2.51 -5.77 -3.12
N GLN A 70 -3.23 -6.01 -4.20
CA GLN A 70 -2.75 -6.85 -5.30
C GLN A 70 -1.58 -6.22 -6.08
N ASN A 71 -1.53 -4.88 -6.17
CA ASN A 71 -0.59 -4.17 -7.03
C ASN A 71 0.55 -3.47 -6.28
N LEU A 72 0.29 -2.93 -5.08
CA LEU A 72 1.24 -2.06 -4.38
C LEU A 72 2.58 -2.74 -4.12
N GLY A 73 2.57 -4.02 -3.74
CA GLY A 73 3.80 -4.76 -3.46
C GLY A 73 4.77 -4.87 -4.65
N GLN A 74 4.29 -4.71 -5.89
CA GLN A 74 5.12 -4.81 -7.09
C GLN A 74 5.86 -3.49 -7.41
N VAL A 75 5.22 -2.36 -7.08
CA VAL A 75 5.73 -1.02 -7.39
C VAL A 75 6.42 -0.35 -6.19
N ILE A 76 6.15 -0.83 -4.97
CA ILE A 76 6.71 -0.23 -3.76
C ILE A 76 8.25 -0.20 -3.81
N PRO A 77 8.90 0.92 -3.45
CA PRO A 77 10.35 1.01 -3.41
C PRO A 77 10.97 0.02 -2.43
N PHE A 78 12.19 -0.45 -2.72
CA PHE A 78 12.92 -1.33 -1.81
C PHE A 78 13.34 -0.63 -0.50
N LYS A 79 13.63 0.67 -0.56
CA LYS A 79 14.10 1.46 0.59
C LYS A 79 13.06 2.51 0.95
N LEU A 80 12.20 2.19 1.89
CA LEU A 80 11.32 3.16 2.55
C LEU A 80 11.81 3.42 3.98
N GLU A 81 11.76 4.68 4.38
CA GLU A 81 11.94 5.13 5.77
C GLU A 81 10.61 5.20 6.51
N TYR A 82 9.48 5.23 5.79
CA TYR A 82 8.13 5.24 6.35
C TYR A 82 7.12 4.60 5.37
N LEU A 83 6.25 3.74 5.91
CA LEU A 83 5.12 3.16 5.18
C LEU A 83 3.87 3.19 6.04
N TYR A 84 2.89 3.99 5.66
CA TYR A 84 1.55 3.93 6.23
C TYR A 84 0.59 3.43 5.17
N ILE A 85 -0.14 2.38 5.49
CA ILE A 85 -1.20 1.85 4.64
C ILE A 85 -2.41 1.66 5.54
N SER A 86 -3.50 2.34 5.23
CA SER A 86 -4.80 2.21 5.89
C SER A 86 -5.86 1.87 4.86
N ILE A 87 -6.31 0.63 4.89
CA ILE A 87 -7.17 0.00 3.88
C ILE A 87 -8.08 -1.00 4.58
N HIS A 88 -9.18 -1.40 3.93
CA HIS A 88 -10.10 -2.43 4.44
C HIS A 88 -9.81 -3.78 3.79
N ILE A 89 -9.52 -4.80 4.60
CA ILE A 89 -9.29 -6.16 4.08
C ILE A 89 -10.58 -6.97 4.18
N LYS A 90 -11.24 -7.21 3.04
CA LYS A 90 -12.33 -8.19 2.93
C LYS A 90 -11.81 -9.60 2.64
N ASN A 91 -10.77 -9.71 1.83
CA ASN A 91 -10.19 -10.98 1.41
C ASN A 91 -8.73 -11.10 1.85
N MET A 92 -8.44 -12.09 2.70
CA MET A 92 -7.10 -12.32 3.22
C MET A 92 -6.09 -12.71 2.11
N SER A 93 -6.54 -13.31 1.01
CA SER A 93 -5.64 -13.68 -0.09
C SER A 93 -4.96 -12.47 -0.72
N ASP A 94 -5.65 -11.34 -0.83
CA ASP A 94 -5.09 -10.10 -1.38
C ASP A 94 -3.96 -9.58 -0.48
N PHE A 95 -4.16 -9.69 0.84
CA PHE A 95 -3.15 -9.33 1.81
C PHE A 95 -1.92 -10.24 1.75
N GLU A 96 -2.10 -11.55 1.57
CA GLU A 96 -1.00 -12.48 1.35
C GLU A 96 -0.20 -12.15 0.07
N VAL A 97 -0.90 -11.76 -1.01
CA VAL A 97 -0.27 -11.30 -2.25
C VAL A 97 0.57 -10.05 -1.99
N PHE A 98 0.03 -9.06 -1.28
CA PHE A 98 0.79 -7.87 -0.87
C PHE A 98 2.06 -8.23 -0.12
N LEU A 99 1.96 -9.08 0.92
CA LEU A 99 3.11 -9.46 1.74
C LEU A 99 4.18 -10.19 0.93
N LYS A 100 3.77 -11.09 0.03
CA LYS A 100 4.68 -11.82 -0.85
C LYS A 100 5.42 -10.87 -1.79
N ASN A 101 4.71 -9.94 -2.41
CA ASN A 101 5.29 -9.03 -3.40
C ASN A 101 6.16 -7.94 -2.74
N SER A 102 5.79 -7.48 -1.54
CA SER A 102 6.53 -6.44 -0.79
C SER A 102 7.60 -6.98 0.16
N GLN A 103 7.84 -8.29 0.17
CA GLN A 103 8.64 -8.99 1.16
C GLN A 103 10.01 -8.35 1.41
N ASP A 104 10.76 -8.08 0.33
CA ASP A 104 12.14 -7.60 0.44
C ASP A 104 12.16 -6.18 1.06
N THR A 105 11.21 -5.31 0.70
CA THR A 105 11.01 -3.99 1.31
C THR A 105 10.63 -4.11 2.79
N LEU A 106 9.67 -4.97 3.14
CA LEU A 106 9.23 -5.15 4.53
C LEU A 106 10.35 -5.69 5.43
N ILE A 107 11.19 -6.61 4.91
CA ILE A 107 12.38 -7.11 5.61
C ILE A 107 13.39 -5.98 5.83
N TYR A 108 13.65 -5.15 4.82
CA TYR A 108 14.53 -3.98 4.95
C TYR A 108 14.03 -3.03 6.03
N MET A 109 12.75 -2.67 5.99
CA MET A 109 12.10 -1.78 6.96
C MET A 109 12.15 -2.35 8.39
N LYS A 110 11.87 -3.65 8.56
CA LYS A 110 11.98 -4.35 9.85
C LYS A 110 13.41 -4.28 10.40
N LYS A 111 14.42 -4.52 9.57
CA LYS A 111 15.85 -4.39 9.96
C LYS A 111 16.21 -2.98 10.38
N LYS A 112 15.67 -1.97 9.69
CA LYS A 112 15.87 -0.55 10.00
C LYS A 112 15.05 -0.04 11.18
N ARG A 113 14.20 -0.89 11.77
CA ARG A 113 13.23 -0.50 12.82
C ARG A 113 12.33 0.66 12.39
N VAL A 114 12.00 0.70 11.09
CA VAL A 114 10.99 1.63 10.60
C VAL A 114 9.68 1.32 11.30
N LYS A 115 9.09 2.36 11.89
CA LYS A 115 7.83 2.24 12.61
C LYS A 115 6.69 2.42 11.62
N TYR A 116 5.59 1.71 11.90
CA TYR A 116 4.29 1.80 11.27
C TYR A 116 4.13 1.00 9.96
N LEU A 117 3.09 0.19 10.00
CA LEU A 117 2.21 -0.26 8.93
C LEU A 117 0.87 -0.35 9.67
N ALA A 118 -0.18 0.33 9.22
CA ALA A 118 -1.44 0.45 9.97
C ALA A 118 -2.58 -0.21 9.21
N ILE A 119 -2.43 -1.50 8.92
CA ILE A 119 -3.47 -2.28 8.25
C ILE A 119 -4.70 -2.29 9.15
N ARG A 120 -5.87 -1.92 8.62
CA ARG A 120 -7.15 -2.04 9.31
C ARG A 120 -7.92 -3.22 8.71
N HIS A 121 -7.99 -4.33 9.44
CA HIS A 121 -8.81 -5.46 9.00
C HIS A 121 -10.25 -5.23 9.48
N PHE A 122 -11.22 -5.14 8.57
CA PHE A 122 -12.64 -5.06 8.92
C PHE A 122 -13.35 -6.32 8.41
N PHE A 123 -14.07 -7.00 9.29
CA PHE A 123 -15.00 -8.04 8.85
C PHE A 123 -16.25 -7.33 8.32
N VAL A 124 -16.49 -7.43 7.00
CA VAL A 124 -17.78 -7.05 6.43
C VAL A 124 -18.73 -8.23 6.68
N SER A 125 -19.52 -8.14 7.75
CA SER A 125 -20.69 -8.99 7.95
C SER A 125 -21.59 -8.82 6.73
N THR A 126 -22.02 -9.91 6.09
CA THR A 126 -22.94 -9.87 4.94
C THR A 126 -24.39 -9.55 5.34
N SER A 127 -24.61 -8.86 6.46
CA SER A 127 -25.90 -8.26 6.78
C SER A 127 -25.80 -6.80 6.37
N ASP A 128 -26.52 -6.46 5.31
CA ASP A 128 -26.64 -5.10 4.82
C ASP A 128 -26.87 -4.12 5.99
N ASP A 129 -26.06 -3.06 6.00
CA ASP A 129 -26.18 -1.83 6.80
C ASP A 129 -25.45 -1.66 8.14
N GLU A 130 -24.65 -2.61 8.65
CA GLU A 130 -23.73 -2.33 9.77
C GLU A 130 -22.29 -2.76 9.51
N VAL A 131 -21.43 -1.76 9.25
CA VAL A 131 -19.97 -1.93 9.33
C VAL A 131 -19.60 -2.00 10.81
N ASP A 132 -19.40 -3.21 11.33
CA ASP A 132 -18.79 -3.36 12.65
C ASP A 132 -17.35 -2.81 12.56
N GLU A 133 -17.12 -1.64 13.17
CA GLU A 133 -15.83 -0.94 13.12
C GLU A 133 -14.78 -1.58 14.03
N ASN A 134 -14.56 -2.89 13.90
CA ASN A 134 -13.47 -3.52 14.64
C ASN A 134 -12.12 -3.15 14.00
N CYS A 135 -11.49 -2.12 14.56
CA CYS A 135 -10.20 -1.61 14.10
C CYS A 135 -9.05 -2.42 14.69
N CYS A 136 -8.65 -3.51 14.02
CA CYS A 136 -7.42 -4.21 14.37
C CYS A 136 -6.21 -3.48 13.77
N TYR A 137 -5.50 -2.68 14.58
CA TYR A 137 -4.20 -2.10 14.23
C TYR A 137 -3.10 -3.14 14.41
N LYS A 138 -2.31 -3.40 13.36
CA LYS A 138 -1.18 -4.32 13.43
C LYS A 138 0.10 -3.67 12.93
N GLU A 139 1.01 -3.37 13.85
CA GLU A 139 2.33 -2.82 13.53
C GLU A 139 3.18 -3.81 12.75
N LEU A 140 4.00 -3.31 11.82
CA LEU A 140 5.01 -4.15 11.16
C LEU A 140 5.92 -4.87 12.19
N ALA A 141 6.17 -4.23 13.34
CA ALA A 141 6.94 -4.81 14.44
C ALA A 141 6.25 -6.03 15.11
N SER A 142 4.92 -6.11 15.07
CA SER A 142 4.14 -7.22 15.63
C SER A 142 3.84 -8.33 14.61
N MET A 143 4.11 -8.12 13.31
CA MET A 143 3.94 -9.11 12.24
C MET A 143 5.10 -10.12 12.14
N LYS A 144 5.58 -10.63 13.29
CA LYS A 144 6.79 -11.47 13.34
C LYS A 144 6.63 -12.71 12.48
N ASP A 145 5.58 -13.49 12.71
CA ASP A 145 5.40 -14.79 12.05
C ASP A 145 5.05 -14.65 10.57
N GLU A 146 4.23 -13.68 10.17
CA GLU A 146 3.80 -13.53 8.78
C GLU A 146 4.94 -13.14 7.85
N VAL A 147 5.80 -12.20 8.27
CA VAL A 147 6.95 -11.76 7.47
C VAL A 147 8.09 -12.79 7.51
N GLU A 148 8.26 -13.47 8.65
CA GLU A 148 9.30 -14.48 8.84
C GLU A 148 9.00 -15.76 8.03
N ASN A 149 7.76 -16.24 8.04
CA ASN A 149 7.33 -17.40 7.22
C ASN A 149 7.55 -17.19 5.72
N LEU A 150 7.49 -15.95 5.23
CA LEU A 150 7.81 -15.63 3.84
C LEU A 150 9.31 -15.75 3.57
N SER A 151 10.17 -15.38 4.52
CA SER A 151 11.63 -15.43 4.36
C SER A 151 12.16 -16.86 4.16
N TYR A 152 11.51 -17.84 4.79
CA TYR A 152 11.85 -19.25 4.66
C TYR A 152 11.46 -19.88 3.32
N ARG A 153 10.52 -19.31 2.57
CA ARG A 153 10.08 -19.85 1.27
C ARG A 153 11.10 -19.62 0.13
N LYS A 154 12.09 -18.71 0.27
CA LYS A 154 13.18 -18.53 -0.72
C LYS A 154 14.24 -19.65 -0.69
N GLY A 155 14.26 -20.51 0.33
CA GLY A 155 15.27 -21.57 0.50
C GLY A 155 14.91 -22.95 -0.08
N LYS A 156 13.79 -23.07 -0.80
CA LYS A 156 13.35 -24.31 -1.47
C LYS A 156 13.04 -24.04 -2.94
N ILE A 157 14.06 -23.81 -3.76
CA ILE A 157 14.03 -24.03 -5.21
C ILE A 157 15.34 -24.72 -5.58
#